data_AF-A0A4C1VPI7-F1
#
_entry.id   AF-A0A4C1VPI7-F1
#
_cell.length_a   1.000
_cell.length_b   1.000
_cell.length_c   1.000
_cell.angle_alpha   90.00
_cell.angle_beta   90.00
_cell.angle_gamma   90.00
#
_symmetry.space_group_name_H-M   'P 1'
#
loop_
_entity.id
_entity.type
_entity.pdbx_description
1 polymer ?
#
loop_
_entity_poly.entity_id
_entity_poly.type
_entity_poly.pdbx_seq_one_letter_code
_entity_poly.pdbx_strand_id
1 'polypeptide(L)'
;MPNVGGPKQSRRLLLSSVVTSVLTYGISIWADALETQDSWRKAGPIYRMSALRVASAFRTVSEEAVCVISGTLPLRVLAKERRNLYHRKTTTTLSAEELRIEERQKSIARWQRQWDAAEKGRWTHYLIPRIDVWLNRSHGEVNFYLTQMLSGHGCFREYLHRFKHDNSPECPSCPGVIENAKHVFFECPRFYPQRDQLENVLQQSIQPETIVEQCCHQSLLERHQHICNRSPHRLAFHRKEKGK
;
A
#
# COMPACT_ATOMS: atom_id res chain seq x y z
N MET A 1 -16.01 -2.68 4.38
CA MET A 1 -15.49 -1.42 4.97
C MET A 1 -15.30 -0.39 3.86
N PRO A 2 -15.95 0.80 3.95
CA PRO A 2 -15.82 1.84 2.95
C PRO A 2 -14.39 2.40 2.93
N ASN A 3 -13.87 2.77 1.75
CA ASN A 3 -12.53 3.34 1.64
C ASN A 3 -12.47 4.79 2.17
N VAL A 4 -13.56 5.56 2.04
CA VAL A 4 -13.70 6.94 2.53
C VAL A 4 -14.68 6.99 3.70
N GLY A 5 -14.37 7.76 4.74
CA GLY A 5 -15.22 7.92 5.93
C GLY A 5 -15.35 6.64 6.79
N GLY A 6 -14.51 5.63 6.52
CA GLY A 6 -14.45 4.40 7.29
C GLY A 6 -13.44 4.45 8.43
N PRO A 7 -13.19 3.31 9.09
CA PRO A 7 -12.19 3.22 10.15
C PRO A 7 -10.79 3.64 9.67
N LYS A 8 -9.98 4.08 10.63
CA LYS A 8 -8.54 4.34 10.53
C LYS A 8 -7.73 3.05 10.20
N GLN A 9 -6.49 3.20 9.73
CA GLN A 9 -5.64 2.06 9.34
C GLN A 9 -5.41 1.11 10.52
N SER A 10 -5.11 1.63 11.72
CA SER A 10 -4.92 0.83 12.94
C SER A 10 -6.10 -0.10 13.23
N ARG A 11 -7.32 0.43 13.15
CA ARG A 11 -8.56 -0.37 13.35
C ARG A 11 -8.71 -1.44 12.26
N ARG A 12 -8.34 -1.13 11.02
CA ARG A 12 -8.36 -2.11 9.91
C ARG A 12 -7.28 -3.18 10.09
N LEU A 13 -6.09 -2.81 10.58
CA LEU A 13 -5.01 -3.73 10.91
C LEU A 13 -5.46 -4.71 11.99
N LEU A 14 -6.15 -4.23 13.03
CA LEU A 14 -6.73 -5.10 14.05
C LEU A 14 -7.67 -6.15 13.44
N LEU A 15 -8.59 -5.74 12.55
CA LEU A 15 -9.48 -6.68 11.86
C LEU A 15 -8.71 -7.63 10.92
N SER A 16 -7.70 -7.12 10.22
CA SER A 16 -6.81 -7.90 9.36
C SER A 16 -6.00 -8.93 10.15
N SER A 17 -5.70 -8.65 11.42
CA SER A 17 -5.00 -9.59 12.30
C SER A 17 -5.85 -10.83 12.59
N VAL A 18 -7.18 -10.68 12.73
CA VAL A 18 -8.11 -11.81 12.89
C VAL A 18 -8.12 -12.68 11.64
N VAL A 19 -8.24 -12.06 10.46
CA VAL A 19 -8.17 -12.77 9.17
C VAL A 19 -6.84 -13.50 9.02
N THR A 20 -5.75 -12.83 9.38
CA THR A 20 -4.41 -13.43 9.36
C THR A 20 -4.36 -14.64 10.27
N SER A 21 -4.80 -14.54 11.53
CA SER A 21 -4.80 -15.64 12.50
C SER A 21 -5.58 -16.84 12.02
N VAL A 22 -6.77 -16.65 11.42
CA VAL A 22 -7.57 -17.73 10.84
C VAL A 22 -6.85 -18.37 9.65
N LEU A 23 -6.38 -17.56 8.69
CA LEU A 23 -5.69 -18.06 7.50
C LEU A 23 -4.38 -18.77 7.81
N THR A 24 -3.74 -18.44 8.92
CA THR A 24 -2.42 -18.96 9.30
C THR A 24 -2.51 -19.95 10.45
N TYR A 25 -3.71 -20.43 10.77
CA TYR A 25 -3.90 -21.49 11.75
C TYR A 25 -3.21 -22.77 11.28
N GLY A 26 -2.37 -23.36 12.12
CA GLY A 26 -1.58 -24.56 11.79
C GLY A 26 -0.52 -24.35 10.69
N ILE A 27 -0.19 -23.10 10.32
CA ILE A 27 0.70 -22.82 9.19
C ILE A 27 2.11 -23.38 9.34
N SER A 28 2.55 -23.65 10.56
CA SER A 28 3.83 -24.34 10.80
C SER A 28 3.90 -25.72 10.15
N ILE A 29 2.74 -26.39 9.96
CA ILE A 29 2.65 -27.72 9.37
C ILE A 29 2.48 -27.64 7.85
N TRP A 30 1.65 -26.72 7.36
CA TRP A 30 1.29 -26.66 5.93
C TRP A 30 1.95 -25.52 5.15
N ALA A 31 2.90 -24.77 5.71
CA ALA A 31 3.55 -23.66 5.00
C ALA A 31 4.10 -24.04 3.61
N ASP A 32 4.63 -25.27 3.46
CA ASP A 32 5.13 -25.78 2.17
C ASP A 32 4.04 -25.95 1.13
N ALA A 33 2.80 -26.22 1.55
CA ALA A 33 1.68 -26.31 0.62
C ALA A 33 1.47 -24.97 -0.10
N LEU A 34 1.79 -23.82 0.52
CA LEU A 34 1.68 -22.53 -0.16
C LEU A 34 2.59 -22.40 -1.36
N GLU A 35 3.69 -23.16 -1.46
CA GLU A 35 4.58 -23.16 -2.63
C GLU A 35 3.83 -23.64 -3.89
N THR A 36 2.80 -24.48 -3.73
CA THR A 36 1.92 -24.89 -4.82
C THR A 36 0.95 -23.78 -5.24
N GLN A 37 0.70 -23.68 -6.55
CA GLN A 37 -0.22 -22.70 -7.13
C GLN A 37 -1.67 -22.89 -6.63
N ASP A 38 -2.10 -24.14 -6.41
CA ASP A 38 -3.46 -24.47 -6.00
C ASP A 38 -3.79 -24.02 -4.58
N SER A 39 -2.88 -24.28 -3.63
CA SER A 39 -3.05 -23.79 -2.26
C SER A 39 -3.02 -22.27 -2.20
N TRP A 40 -2.13 -21.66 -3.00
CA TRP A 40 -2.05 -20.21 -3.11
C TRP A 40 -3.34 -19.58 -3.64
N ARG A 41 -3.96 -20.17 -4.65
CA ARG A 41 -5.25 -19.69 -5.20
C ARG A 41 -6.37 -19.64 -4.17
N LYS A 42 -6.30 -20.44 -3.10
CA LYS A 42 -7.28 -20.43 -2.01
C LYS A 42 -7.01 -19.34 -0.97
N ALA A 43 -5.75 -19.13 -0.59
CA ALA A 43 -5.40 -18.23 0.52
C ALA A 43 -4.96 -16.81 0.07
N GLY A 44 -4.20 -16.72 -1.01
CA GLY A 44 -3.60 -15.47 -1.51
C GLY A 44 -4.63 -14.35 -1.75
N PRO A 45 -5.73 -14.60 -2.49
CA PRO A 45 -6.75 -13.58 -2.72
C PRO A 45 -7.38 -13.03 -1.43
N ILE A 46 -7.63 -13.89 -0.43
CA ILE A 46 -8.23 -13.47 0.86
C ILE A 46 -7.23 -12.60 1.63
N TYR A 47 -5.96 -13.02 1.68
CA TYR A 47 -4.92 -12.27 2.34
C TYR A 47 -4.70 -10.90 1.70
N ARG A 48 -4.59 -10.85 0.36
CA ARG A 48 -4.50 -9.61 -0.41
C ARG A 48 -5.70 -8.70 -0.19
N MET A 49 -6.92 -9.25 -0.13
CA MET A 49 -8.11 -8.46 0.19
C MET A 49 -8.00 -7.79 1.56
N SER A 50 -7.45 -8.47 2.57
CA SER A 50 -7.25 -7.88 3.90
C SER A 50 -6.26 -6.70 3.84
N ALA A 51 -5.14 -6.84 3.14
CA ALA A 51 -4.15 -5.77 2.93
C ALA A 51 -4.74 -4.57 2.14
N LEU A 52 -5.53 -4.83 1.09
CA LEU A 52 -6.28 -3.79 0.36
C LEU A 52 -7.20 -3.01 1.28
N ARG A 53 -7.88 -3.69 2.20
CA ARG A 53 -8.76 -3.02 3.17
C ARG A 53 -7.99 -2.22 4.19
N VAL A 54 -6.84 -2.69 4.66
CA VAL A 54 -5.93 -1.95 5.56
C VAL A 54 -5.50 -0.65 4.90
N ALA A 55 -5.00 -0.71 3.66
CA ALA A 55 -4.55 0.47 2.93
C ALA A 55 -5.70 1.35 2.42
N SER A 56 -6.96 0.91 2.49
CA SER A 56 -8.07 1.54 1.75
C SER A 56 -7.75 1.66 0.24
N ALA A 57 -7.10 0.65 -0.34
CA ALA A 57 -6.65 0.66 -1.72
C ALA A 57 -7.77 0.29 -2.72
N PHE A 58 -7.57 0.66 -3.99
CA PHE A 58 -8.38 0.15 -5.10
C PHE A 58 -8.08 -1.33 -5.32
N ARG A 59 -9.09 -2.11 -5.74
CA ARG A 59 -8.95 -3.56 -5.97
C ARG A 59 -7.93 -3.97 -7.02
N THR A 60 -7.44 -3.02 -7.82
CA THR A 60 -6.48 -3.23 -8.92
C THR A 60 -5.02 -3.09 -8.47
N VAL A 61 -4.76 -2.55 -7.28
CA VAL A 61 -3.40 -2.41 -6.73
C VAL A 61 -2.78 -3.79 -6.55
N SER A 62 -1.54 -3.99 -6.99
CA SER A 62 -0.89 -5.30 -6.95
C SER A 62 -0.68 -5.78 -5.49
N GLU A 63 -0.44 -7.08 -5.30
CA GLU A 63 -0.18 -7.61 -3.96
C GLU A 63 1.10 -7.04 -3.38
N GLU A 64 2.14 -6.95 -4.21
CA GLU A 64 3.47 -6.45 -3.87
C GLU A 64 3.38 -5.01 -3.36
N ALA A 65 2.70 -4.14 -4.11
CA ALA A 65 2.51 -2.74 -3.72
C ALA A 65 1.61 -2.59 -2.48
N VAL A 66 0.49 -3.31 -2.41
CA VAL A 66 -0.44 -3.12 -1.30
C VAL A 66 0.14 -3.60 0.02
N CYS A 67 0.89 -4.71 0.04
CA CYS A 67 1.57 -5.19 1.24
C CYS A 67 2.56 -4.15 1.78
N VAL A 68 3.30 -3.48 0.89
CA VAL A 68 4.22 -2.39 1.29
C VAL A 68 3.42 -1.22 1.85
N ILE A 69 2.46 -0.69 1.11
CA ILE A 69 1.64 0.46 1.53
C ILE A 69 0.94 0.19 2.88
N SER A 70 0.36 -1.00 3.05
CA SER A 70 -0.35 -1.39 4.27
C SER A 70 0.56 -1.76 5.44
N GLY A 71 1.86 -1.96 5.20
CA GLY A 71 2.80 -2.49 6.19
C GLY A 71 2.54 -3.96 6.55
N THR A 72 1.86 -4.71 5.68
CA THR A 72 1.47 -6.10 5.91
C THR A 72 2.47 -7.04 5.23
N LEU A 73 3.09 -7.92 6.02
CA LEU A 73 4.06 -8.90 5.49
C LEU A 73 3.37 -9.82 4.46
N PRO A 74 3.96 -10.07 3.27
CA PRO A 74 3.37 -10.99 2.30
C PRO A 74 3.15 -12.38 2.88
N LEU A 75 2.03 -13.03 2.53
CA LEU A 75 1.59 -14.29 3.18
C LEU A 75 2.65 -15.39 3.12
N ARG A 76 3.35 -15.55 1.98
CA ARG A 76 4.41 -16.55 1.83
C ARG A 76 5.60 -16.28 2.75
N VAL A 77 5.95 -15.02 2.95
CA VAL A 77 7.03 -14.62 3.86
C VAL A 77 6.60 -14.87 5.30
N LEU A 78 5.38 -14.51 5.66
CA LEU A 78 4.79 -14.77 6.98
C LEU A 78 4.70 -16.26 7.30
N ALA A 79 4.32 -17.09 6.32
CA ALA A 79 4.25 -18.54 6.47
C ALA A 79 5.61 -19.13 6.83
N LYS A 80 6.66 -18.67 6.12
CA LYS A 80 8.03 -19.11 6.36
C LYS A 80 8.55 -18.68 7.73
N GLU A 81 8.28 -17.44 8.13
CA GLU A 81 8.61 -16.94 9.47
C GLU A 81 8.02 -17.85 10.56
N ARG A 82 6.71 -18.11 10.49
CA ARG A 82 6.00 -18.91 11.49
C ARG A 82 6.46 -20.37 11.53
N ARG A 83 6.74 -20.96 10.37
CA ARG A 83 7.30 -22.30 10.29
C ARG A 83 8.69 -22.37 10.93
N ASN A 84 9.57 -21.42 10.59
CA ASN A 84 10.91 -21.38 11.16
C ASN A 84 10.87 -21.23 12.67
N LEU A 85 10.01 -20.33 13.19
CA LEU A 85 9.80 -20.17 14.63
C LEU A 85 9.35 -21.47 15.29
N TYR A 86 8.44 -22.22 14.67
CA TYR A 86 7.97 -23.49 15.21
C TYR A 86 9.08 -24.55 15.28
N HIS A 87 9.85 -24.74 14.21
CA HIS A 87 10.92 -25.76 14.17
C HIS A 87 12.15 -25.38 15.01
N ARG A 88 12.50 -24.08 15.07
CA ARG A 88 13.68 -23.62 15.82
C ARG A 88 13.44 -23.53 17.33
N LYS A 89 12.17 -23.51 17.78
CA LYS A 89 11.82 -23.34 19.19
C LYS A 89 12.45 -24.38 20.12
N THR A 90 12.69 -25.59 19.64
CA THR A 90 13.24 -26.70 20.44
C THR A 90 14.74 -26.90 20.28
N THR A 91 15.37 -26.25 19.30
CA THR A 91 16.77 -26.50 18.91
C THR A 91 17.69 -25.31 19.18
N THR A 92 17.12 -24.13 19.44
CA THR A 92 17.88 -22.91 19.68
C THR A 92 18.18 -22.69 21.17
N THR A 93 19.34 -22.10 21.46
CA THR A 93 19.70 -21.61 22.80
C THR A 93 19.19 -20.20 23.08
N LEU A 94 18.76 -19.49 22.02
CA LEU A 94 18.19 -18.15 22.12
C LEU A 94 16.91 -18.14 22.94
N SER A 95 16.66 -17.03 23.65
CA SER A 95 15.35 -16.78 24.24
C SER A 95 14.27 -16.71 23.16
N ALA A 96 13.01 -16.92 23.56
CA ALA A 96 11.88 -16.83 22.65
C ALA A 96 11.76 -15.45 21.99
N GLU A 97 12.23 -14.39 22.64
CA GLU A 97 12.18 -13.03 22.11
C GLU A 97 13.28 -12.75 21.10
N GLU A 98 14.52 -13.13 21.42
CA GLU A 98 15.66 -13.02 20.49
C GLU A 98 15.38 -13.80 19.19
N LEU A 99 14.79 -15.01 19.31
CA LEU A 99 14.41 -15.81 18.16
C LEU A 99 13.37 -15.10 17.28
N ARG A 100 12.37 -14.43 17.87
CA ARG A 100 11.35 -13.66 17.11
C ARG A 100 11.97 -12.48 16.39
N ILE A 101 12.85 -11.74 17.06
CA ILE A 101 13.54 -10.59 16.47
C ILE A 101 14.39 -11.05 15.27
N GLU A 102 15.17 -12.11 15.44
CA GLU A 102 16.04 -12.66 14.40
C GLU A 102 15.22 -13.14 13.19
N GLU A 103 14.17 -13.92 13.39
CA GLU A 103 13.33 -14.40 12.29
C GLU A 103 12.57 -13.25 11.62
N ARG A 104 12.13 -12.24 12.37
CA ARG A 104 11.49 -11.05 11.82
C ARG A 104 12.45 -10.26 10.92
N GLN A 105 13.71 -10.11 11.31
CA GLN A 105 14.74 -9.48 10.48
C GLN A 105 14.97 -10.26 9.18
N LYS A 106 15.07 -11.60 9.26
CA LYS A 106 15.19 -12.47 8.08
C LYS A 106 13.98 -12.36 7.15
N SER A 107 12.78 -12.26 7.70
CA SER A 107 11.55 -12.05 6.93
C SER A 107 11.53 -10.71 6.22
N ILE A 108 11.91 -9.62 6.90
CA ILE A 108 12.01 -8.30 6.28
C ILE A 108 13.06 -8.32 5.15
N ALA A 109 14.22 -8.94 5.36
CA ALA A 109 15.24 -9.07 4.31
C ALA A 109 14.76 -9.92 3.11
N ARG A 110 13.96 -10.97 3.36
CA ARG A 110 13.33 -11.75 2.28
C ARG A 110 12.30 -10.92 1.53
N TRP A 111 11.48 -10.15 2.25
CA TRP A 111 10.47 -9.28 1.65
C TRP A 111 11.12 -8.18 0.83
N GLN A 112 12.20 -7.54 1.31
CA GLN A 112 12.95 -6.54 0.57
C GLN A 112 13.46 -7.08 -0.77
N ARG A 113 14.08 -8.27 -0.79
CA ARG A 113 14.51 -8.92 -2.04
C ARG A 113 13.36 -9.19 -3.01
N GLN A 114 12.20 -9.62 -2.50
CA GLN A 114 11.01 -9.81 -3.33
C GLN A 114 10.50 -8.48 -3.89
N TRP A 115 10.59 -7.41 -3.11
CA TRP A 115 10.15 -6.09 -3.51
C TRP A 115 11.04 -5.46 -4.57
N ASP A 116 12.35 -5.61 -4.43
CA ASP A 116 13.33 -5.14 -5.41
C ASP A 116 13.19 -5.87 -6.75
N ALA A 117 12.89 -7.17 -6.72
CA ALA A 117 12.67 -8.00 -7.91
C ALA A 117 11.26 -7.89 -8.51
N ALA A 118 10.31 -7.24 -7.84
CA ALA A 118 8.92 -7.18 -8.30
C ALA A 118 8.77 -6.30 -9.55
N GLU A 119 8.15 -6.87 -10.59
CA GLU A 119 7.78 -6.15 -11.82
C GLU A 119 6.57 -5.23 -11.62
N LYS A 120 5.69 -5.56 -10.66
CA LYS A 120 4.48 -4.79 -10.34
C LYS A 120 4.73 -3.83 -9.20
N GLY A 121 4.00 -2.71 -9.20
CA GLY A 121 4.13 -1.71 -8.15
C GLY A 121 5.36 -0.81 -8.28
N ARG A 122 5.97 -0.72 -9.47
CA ARG A 122 7.20 0.06 -9.68
C ARG A 122 7.10 1.53 -9.25
N TRP A 123 5.93 2.16 -9.42
CA TRP A 123 5.69 3.50 -8.89
C TRP A 123 5.78 3.53 -7.36
N THR A 124 5.14 2.58 -6.68
CA THR A 124 5.26 2.44 -5.22
C THR A 124 6.69 2.11 -4.79
N HIS A 125 7.44 1.32 -5.56
CA HIS A 125 8.85 1.02 -5.26
C HIS A 125 9.73 2.24 -5.40
N TYR A 126 9.49 3.05 -6.43
CA TYR A 126 10.19 4.32 -6.63
C TYR A 126 9.99 5.28 -5.44
N LEU A 127 8.78 5.33 -4.87
CA LEU A 127 8.50 6.12 -3.67
C LEU A 127 9.01 5.46 -2.39
N ILE A 128 8.85 4.14 -2.26
CA ILE A 128 9.15 3.35 -1.05
C ILE A 128 10.13 2.23 -1.41
N PRO A 129 11.42 2.53 -1.64
CA PRO A 129 12.40 1.51 -2.00
C PRO A 129 12.80 0.65 -0.78
N ARG A 130 12.78 1.24 0.42
CA ARG A 130 13.23 0.64 1.68
C ARG A 130 12.05 0.30 2.58
N ILE A 131 11.76 -1.00 2.72
CA ILE A 131 10.63 -1.48 3.53
C ILE A 131 10.87 -1.24 5.01
N ASP A 132 12.09 -1.43 5.49
CA ASP A 132 12.47 -1.21 6.88
C ASP A 132 12.22 0.25 7.31
N VAL A 133 12.62 1.21 6.47
CA VAL A 133 12.36 2.64 6.72
C VAL A 133 10.86 2.91 6.75
N TRP A 134 10.11 2.38 5.78
CA TRP A 134 8.67 2.53 5.74
C TRP A 134 7.98 1.97 6.98
N LEU A 135 8.32 0.75 7.41
CA LEU A 135 7.67 0.11 8.55
C LEU A 135 7.98 0.81 9.89
N ASN A 136 9.15 1.43 10.03
CA ASN A 136 9.61 2.05 11.26
C ASN A 136 9.40 3.57 11.31
N ARG A 137 8.70 4.14 10.33
CA ARG A 137 8.38 5.57 10.30
C ARG A 137 7.59 5.98 11.56
N SER A 138 7.92 7.15 12.10
CA SER A 138 7.34 7.69 13.34
C SER A 138 5.92 8.23 13.18
N HIS A 139 5.41 8.37 11.95
CA HIS A 139 4.20 9.13 11.68
C HIS A 139 3.28 8.49 10.64
N GLY A 140 1.98 8.78 10.78
CA GLY A 140 0.97 8.66 9.73
C GLY A 140 0.43 7.26 9.45
N GLU A 141 -0.88 7.12 9.60
CA GLU A 141 -1.63 6.02 8.97
C GLU A 141 -1.89 6.32 7.50
N VAL A 142 -1.83 5.31 6.64
CA VAL A 142 -2.28 5.45 5.26
C VAL A 142 -3.81 5.54 5.22
N ASN A 143 -4.30 6.53 4.47
CA ASN A 143 -5.72 6.70 4.20
C ASN A 143 -5.99 6.55 2.69
N PHE A 144 -7.26 6.61 2.29
CA PHE A 144 -7.65 6.44 0.89
C PHE A 144 -6.94 7.38 -0.10
N TYR A 145 -6.64 8.62 0.29
CA TYR A 145 -5.97 9.58 -0.60
C TYR A 145 -4.48 9.34 -0.66
N LEU A 146 -3.84 9.06 0.48
CA LEU A 146 -2.41 8.71 0.51
C LEU A 146 -2.15 7.44 -0.29
N THR A 147 -3.02 6.44 -0.14
CA THR A 147 -2.90 5.20 -0.87
C THR A 147 -3.03 5.39 -2.38
N GLN A 148 -3.85 6.34 -2.86
CA GLN A 148 -3.89 6.67 -4.29
C GLN A 148 -2.56 7.27 -4.78
N MET A 149 -1.99 8.19 -4.00
CA MET A 149 -0.67 8.77 -4.29
C MET A 149 0.40 7.67 -4.34
N LEU A 150 0.48 6.83 -3.32
CA LEU A 150 1.51 5.81 -3.18
C LEU A 150 1.37 4.68 -4.20
N SER A 151 0.13 4.28 -4.52
CA SER A 151 -0.11 3.19 -5.47
C SER A 151 -0.09 3.64 -6.92
N GLY A 152 -0.34 4.93 -7.19
CA GLY A 152 -0.61 5.42 -8.54
C GLY A 152 -1.98 4.97 -9.08
N HIS A 153 -2.77 4.26 -8.27
CA HIS A 153 -4.09 3.77 -8.63
C HIS A 153 -5.13 4.65 -7.95
N GLY A 154 -5.87 5.41 -8.75
CA GLY A 154 -6.86 6.30 -8.18
C GLY A 154 -7.52 7.21 -9.19
N CYS A 155 -7.90 8.36 -8.67
CA CYS A 155 -8.52 9.45 -9.36
C CYS A 155 -7.55 10.21 -10.30
N PHE A 156 -6.82 9.49 -11.16
CA PHE A 156 -5.95 10.05 -12.20
C PHE A 156 -6.52 9.71 -13.56
N ARG A 157 -6.52 10.63 -14.52
CA ARG A 157 -7.14 10.34 -15.83
C ARG A 157 -6.47 9.22 -16.59
N GLU A 158 -5.15 9.04 -16.46
CA GLU A 158 -4.46 7.86 -17.01
C GLU A 158 -5.13 6.55 -16.53
N TYR A 159 -5.30 6.45 -15.22
CA TYR A 159 -5.90 5.28 -14.59
C TYR A 159 -7.39 5.14 -14.99
N LEU A 160 -8.17 6.22 -14.97
CA LEU A 160 -9.60 6.17 -15.29
C LEU A 160 -9.86 5.87 -16.77
N HIS A 161 -9.06 6.41 -17.67
CA HIS A 161 -9.12 6.14 -19.11
C HIS A 161 -8.86 4.66 -19.40
N ARG A 162 -7.86 4.05 -18.74
CA ARG A 162 -7.59 2.60 -18.83
C ARG A 162 -8.82 1.74 -18.48
N PHE A 163 -9.70 2.21 -17.60
CA PHE A 163 -10.95 1.54 -17.23
C PHE A 163 -12.20 2.11 -17.93
N LYS A 164 -12.02 2.94 -18.97
CA LYS A 164 -13.11 3.56 -19.76
C LYS A 164 -14.06 4.42 -18.93
N HIS A 165 -13.53 5.07 -17.89
CA HIS A 165 -14.26 6.03 -17.05
C HIS A 165 -13.98 7.49 -17.40
N ASP A 166 -12.95 7.71 -18.22
CA ASP A 166 -12.63 9.01 -18.80
C ASP A 166 -12.34 8.78 -20.29
N ASN A 167 -12.63 9.78 -21.13
CA ASN A 167 -12.45 9.70 -22.58
C ASN A 167 -11.01 10.01 -23.01
N SER A 168 -10.19 10.56 -22.12
CA SER A 168 -8.78 10.85 -22.39
C SER A 168 -7.92 10.70 -21.14
N PRO A 169 -6.69 10.16 -21.25
CA PRO A 169 -5.73 10.08 -20.16
C PRO A 169 -5.02 11.42 -19.87
N GLU A 170 -5.20 12.43 -20.73
CA GLU A 170 -4.46 13.69 -20.67
C GLU A 170 -4.94 14.63 -19.57
N CYS A 171 -4.02 15.43 -19.06
CA CYS A 171 -4.30 16.46 -18.07
C CYS A 171 -5.12 17.60 -18.72
N PRO A 172 -6.24 18.02 -18.11
CA PRO A 172 -7.04 19.16 -18.61
C PRO A 172 -6.29 20.49 -18.66
N SER A 173 -5.22 20.62 -17.89
CA SER A 173 -4.46 21.86 -17.71
C SER A 173 -3.07 21.82 -18.33
N CYS A 174 -2.63 20.65 -18.82
CA CYS A 174 -1.31 20.45 -19.42
C CYS A 174 -1.48 19.72 -20.76
N PRO A 175 -1.58 20.46 -21.89
CA PRO A 175 -1.80 19.87 -23.21
C PRO A 175 -0.77 18.79 -23.55
N GLY A 176 -1.22 17.61 -24.00
CA GLY A 176 -0.35 16.50 -24.39
C GLY A 176 0.33 15.75 -23.24
N VAL A 177 0.07 16.12 -21.98
CA VAL A 177 0.68 15.46 -20.81
C VAL A 177 -0.30 14.47 -20.19
N ILE A 178 0.14 13.23 -19.95
CA ILE A 178 -0.65 12.19 -19.29
C ILE A 178 -0.82 12.53 -17.80
N GLU A 179 -2.06 12.54 -17.31
CA GLU A 179 -2.36 12.79 -15.90
C GLU A 179 -2.24 11.49 -15.09
N ASN A 180 -1.01 11.15 -14.73
CA ASN A 180 -0.67 10.09 -13.77
C ASN A 180 -0.39 10.67 -12.37
N ALA A 181 -0.11 9.79 -11.39
CA ALA A 181 0.17 10.24 -10.02
C ALA A 181 1.41 11.14 -9.94
N LYS A 182 2.50 10.81 -10.65
CA LYS A 182 3.71 11.64 -10.67
C LYS A 182 3.39 13.06 -11.12
N HIS A 183 2.71 13.19 -12.25
CA HIS A 183 2.30 14.48 -12.79
C HIS A 183 1.44 15.25 -11.79
N VAL A 184 0.39 14.62 -11.26
CA VAL A 184 -0.54 15.26 -10.33
C VAL A 184 0.17 15.77 -9.06
N PHE A 185 1.02 14.95 -8.45
CA PHE A 185 1.61 15.26 -7.15
C PHE A 185 2.90 16.06 -7.19
N PHE A 186 3.60 16.12 -8.33
CA PHE A 186 4.93 16.73 -8.39
C PHE A 186 5.10 17.77 -9.50
N GLU A 187 4.32 17.72 -10.59
CA GLU A 187 4.62 18.51 -11.80
C GLU A 187 3.47 19.47 -12.18
N CYS A 188 2.22 19.03 -12.05
CA CYS A 188 1.05 19.68 -12.63
C CYS A 188 0.86 21.10 -12.08
N PRO A 189 0.86 22.16 -12.92
CA PRO A 189 0.67 23.55 -12.46
C PRO A 189 -0.68 23.77 -11.77
N ARG A 190 -1.70 22.98 -12.13
CA ARG A 190 -3.02 23.00 -11.45
C ARG A 190 -2.91 22.76 -9.94
N PHE A 191 -1.88 22.02 -9.51
CA PHE A 191 -1.64 21.69 -8.11
C PHE A 191 -0.43 22.41 -7.50
N TYR A 192 0.15 23.37 -8.22
CA TYR A 192 1.26 24.18 -7.72
C TYR A 192 0.92 24.87 -6.38
N PRO A 193 -0.24 25.55 -6.20
CA PRO A 193 -0.52 26.24 -4.94
C PRO A 193 -0.55 25.31 -3.71
N GLN A 194 -1.00 24.07 -3.89
CA GLN A 194 -1.05 23.07 -2.83
C GLN A 194 0.35 22.52 -2.51
N ARG A 195 1.18 22.32 -3.54
CA ARG A 195 2.58 21.91 -3.36
C ARG A 195 3.36 23.02 -2.67
N ASP A 196 3.30 24.24 -3.20
CA ASP A 196 3.97 25.42 -2.66
C ASP A 196 3.62 25.65 -1.18
N GLN A 197 2.33 25.59 -0.83
CA GLN A 197 1.91 25.68 0.56
C GLN A 197 2.54 24.58 1.43
N LEU A 198 2.59 23.34 0.93
CA LEU A 198 3.19 22.26 1.69
C LEU A 198 4.71 22.44 1.79
N GLU A 199 5.41 22.78 0.72
CA GLU A 199 6.85 23.04 0.73
C GLU A 199 7.20 24.14 1.74
N ASN A 200 6.36 25.17 1.85
CA ASN A 200 6.47 26.20 2.88
C ASN A 200 6.25 25.66 4.31
N VAL A 201 5.34 24.70 4.52
CA VAL A 201 5.16 24.06 5.84
C VAL A 201 6.33 23.15 6.19
N LEU A 202 6.85 22.41 5.20
CA LEU A 202 7.95 21.47 5.36
C LEU A 202 9.32 22.14 5.39
N GLN A 203 9.41 23.39 4.93
CA GLN A 203 10.68 24.09 4.67
C GLN A 203 11.61 23.29 3.74
N GLN A 204 11.03 22.56 2.79
CA GLN A 204 11.74 21.67 1.88
C GLN A 204 10.91 21.48 0.60
N SER A 205 11.57 21.32 -0.54
CA SER A 205 10.88 20.91 -1.77
C SER A 205 10.37 19.48 -1.70
N ILE A 206 9.22 19.24 -2.32
CA ILE A 206 8.58 17.92 -2.40
C ILE A 206 9.04 17.21 -3.65
N GLN A 207 9.76 16.11 -3.47
CA GLN A 207 10.18 15.24 -4.57
C GLN A 207 9.72 13.81 -4.31
N PRO A 208 9.56 12.99 -5.36
CA PRO A 208 9.18 11.58 -5.19
C PRO A 208 10.08 10.82 -4.22
N GLU A 209 11.37 11.14 -4.18
CA GLU A 209 12.38 10.51 -3.33
C GLU A 209 12.24 10.91 -1.86
N THR A 210 11.74 12.12 -1.58
CA THR A 210 11.65 12.67 -0.22
C THR A 210 10.25 12.53 0.37
N ILE A 211 9.24 12.17 -0.44
CA ILE A 211 7.84 12.19 0.00
C ILE A 211 7.57 11.26 1.18
N VAL A 212 8.26 10.12 1.27
CA VAL A 212 8.07 9.16 2.36
C VAL A 212 8.50 9.75 3.70
N GLU A 213 9.63 10.46 3.72
CA GLU A 213 10.13 11.17 4.89
C GLU A 213 9.28 12.40 5.21
N GLN A 214 8.65 13.00 4.21
CA GLN A 214 7.82 14.22 4.33
C GLN A 214 6.35 13.96 4.63
N CYS A 215 5.85 12.73 4.43
CA CYS A 215 4.47 12.32 4.76
C CYS A 215 4.11 12.45 6.26
N CYS A 216 5.02 13.01 7.06
CA CYS A 216 4.88 13.46 8.45
C CYS A 216 3.74 14.47 8.69
N HIS A 217 3.29 15.20 7.67
CA HIS A 217 2.26 16.24 7.86
C HIS A 217 0.92 15.84 7.26
N GLN A 218 -0.05 15.58 8.14
CA GLN A 218 -1.41 15.14 7.84
C GLN A 218 -2.19 16.12 6.91
N SER A 219 -1.67 17.35 6.73
CA SER A 219 -2.21 18.42 5.87
C SER A 219 -2.09 18.16 4.37
N LEU A 220 -1.22 17.24 3.93
CA LEU A 220 -1.03 16.86 2.52
C LEU A 220 -2.30 16.33 1.84
N LEU A 221 -3.14 15.64 2.59
CA LEU A 221 -4.12 14.69 2.04
C LEU A 221 -5.56 15.20 2.11
N GLU A 222 -5.85 16.09 3.07
CA GLU A 222 -7.16 16.71 3.25
C GLU A 222 -7.54 17.62 2.07
N ARG A 223 -6.58 18.05 1.26
CA ARG A 223 -6.83 18.88 0.06
C ARG A 223 -6.90 18.09 -1.24
N HIS A 224 -6.26 16.92 -1.35
CA HIS A 224 -6.54 15.98 -2.46
C HIS A 224 -7.97 15.42 -2.37
N GLN A 225 -8.59 15.42 -1.20
CA GLN A 225 -10.01 15.19 -1.04
C GLN A 225 -10.85 16.12 -1.92
N HIS A 226 -10.50 17.41 -2.07
CA HIS A 226 -11.19 18.31 -2.99
C HIS A 226 -10.96 17.99 -4.47
N ILE A 227 -9.77 17.47 -4.82
CA ILE A 227 -9.42 17.02 -6.18
C ILE A 227 -10.26 15.81 -6.58
N CYS A 228 -10.35 14.80 -5.69
CA CYS A 228 -11.20 13.64 -5.88
C CYS A 228 -12.70 14.01 -5.93
N ASN A 229 -13.13 14.98 -5.13
CA ASN A 229 -14.56 15.32 -4.95
C ASN A 229 -15.14 16.27 -6.01
N ARG A 230 -14.32 16.99 -6.81
CA ARG A 230 -14.81 17.98 -7.81
C ARG A 230 -15.01 17.44 -9.23
N SER A 231 -14.75 16.16 -9.51
CA SER A 231 -14.96 15.58 -10.85
C SER A 231 -16.38 14.97 -10.97
N PRO A 232 -17.26 15.51 -11.84
CA PRO A 232 -18.67 15.07 -11.97
C PRO A 232 -18.82 13.60 -12.35
N HIS A 233 -17.86 13.03 -13.07
CA HIS A 233 -17.89 11.63 -13.52
C HIS A 233 -17.56 10.60 -12.41
N ARG A 234 -17.13 11.04 -11.21
CA ARG A 234 -16.49 10.15 -10.20
C ARG A 234 -17.35 9.74 -9.01
N LEU A 235 -18.51 10.38 -8.79
CA LEU A 235 -19.51 9.90 -7.83
C LEU A 235 -20.05 8.50 -8.20
N ALA A 236 -20.07 8.18 -9.51
CA ALA A 236 -20.47 6.88 -10.02
C ALA A 236 -19.43 5.77 -9.77
N PHE A 237 -18.14 6.08 -9.86
CA PHE A 237 -17.07 5.11 -9.60
C PHE A 237 -17.01 4.71 -8.12
N HIS A 238 -17.18 5.69 -7.22
CA HIS A 238 -17.30 5.44 -5.78
C HIS A 238 -18.51 4.58 -5.39
N ARG A 239 -19.61 4.62 -6.16
CA ARG A 239 -20.78 3.75 -5.96
C ARG A 239 -20.55 2.33 -6.47
N LYS A 240 -19.80 2.13 -7.57
CA LYS A 240 -19.50 0.78 -8.11
C LYS A 240 -18.47 0.00 -7.28
N GLU A 241 -17.44 0.65 -6.73
CA GLU A 241 -16.46 -0.01 -5.83
C GLU A 241 -17.03 -0.34 -4.43
N LYS A 242 -18.16 0.25 -4.05
CA LYS A 242 -18.83 -0.01 -2.75
C LYS A 242 -19.60 -1.33 -2.69
N GLY A 243 -19.76 -2.04 -3.82
CA GLY A 243 -20.51 -3.30 -3.87
C GLY A 243 -21.99 -3.09 -3.57
N LYS A 244 -22.82 -3.18 -4.62
CA LYS A 244 -24.05 -3.97 -4.48
C LYS A 244 -23.64 -5.42 -4.60
#